data_AF-A0A382TIH7-F1
#
_entry.id   AF-A0A382TIH7-F1
#
_cell.length_a   1.000
_cell.length_b   1.000
_cell.length_c   1.000
_cell.angle_alpha   90.00
_cell.angle_beta   90.00
_cell.angle_gamma   90.00
#
_symmetry.space_group_name_H-M   'P 1'
#
loop_
_entity.id
_entity.type
_entity.pdbx_description
1 polymer ?
#
loop_
_entity_poly.entity_id
_entity_poly.type
_entity_poly.pdbx_seq_one_letter_code
_entity_poly.pdbx_strand_id
1 'polypeptide(L)' 'VITEVSKQFSNGILALNKINLEVDSGCFVVILGASGAGKSTLLRCLNGLETPN' A
#
# COMPACT_ATOMS: atom_id res chain seq x y z
N VAL A 1 -11.85 2.74 -4.21
CA VAL A 1 -11.77 1.67 -3.20
C VAL A 1 -10.75 0.63 -3.63
N ILE A 2 -9.82 0.26 -2.76
CA ILE A 2 -8.94 -0.90 -2.92
C ILE A 2 -9.14 -1.87 -1.76
N THR A 3 -9.06 -3.16 -2.04
CA THR A 3 -9.34 -4.21 -1.04
C THR A 3 -8.27 -5.30 -1.05
N GLU A 4 -7.96 -5.82 0.12
CA GLU A 4 -7.07 -6.97 0.35
C GLU A 4 -5.67 -6.85 -0.30
N VAL A 5 -5.15 -5.63 -0.45
CA VAL A 5 -3.85 -5.39 -1.09
C VAL A 5 -2.74 -5.96 -0.23
N SER A 6 -2.03 -6.95 -0.77
CA SER A 6 -0.88 -7.60 -0.14
C SER A 6 0.36 -7.48 -1.01
N LYS A 7 1.53 -7.39 -0.37
CA LYS A 7 2.80 -7.34 -1.08
C LYS A 7 3.90 -7.97 -0.25
N GLN A 8 4.52 -9.00 -0.80
CA GLN A 8 5.74 -9.62 -0.30
C GLN A 8 6.85 -9.45 -1.35
N PHE A 9 8.00 -8.99 -0.90
CA PHE A 9 9.20 -8.91 -1.75
C PHE A 9 9.88 -10.27 -1.85
N SER A 10 10.73 -10.45 -2.87
CA SER A 10 11.47 -11.70 -3.12
C SER A 10 12.38 -12.12 -1.96
N ASN A 11 12.78 -11.17 -1.10
CA ASN A 11 13.53 -11.43 0.12
C ASN A 11 12.67 -11.92 1.30
N GLY A 12 11.38 -12.19 1.07
CA GLY A 12 10.45 -12.69 2.08
C GLY A 12 9.80 -11.61 2.95
N ILE A 13 10.17 -10.32 2.81
CA ILE A 13 9.57 -9.24 3.60
C ILE A 13 8.13 -8.99 3.14
N LEU A 14 7.18 -9.19 4.04
CA LEU A 14 5.78 -8.81 3.86
C LEU A 14 5.62 -7.31 4.12
N ALA A 15 5.58 -6.52 3.05
CA ALA A 15 5.50 -5.07 3.11
C ALA A 15 4.07 -4.55 3.27
N LEU A 16 3.09 -5.24 2.68
CA LEU A 16 1.66 -4.95 2.83
C LEU A 16 0.94 -6.25 3.16
N ASN A 17 0.04 -6.21 4.15
CA ASN A 17 -0.73 -7.37 4.59
C ASN A 17 -2.22 -7.02 4.57
N LYS A 18 -2.92 -7.44 3.51
CA LYS A 18 -4.37 -7.32 3.36
C LYS A 18 -4.90 -5.91 3.66
N ILE A 19 -4.31 -4.92 3.01
CA ILE A 19 -4.68 -3.52 3.20
C ILE A 19 -5.99 -3.23 2.44
N ASN A 20 -6.96 -2.67 3.16
CA ASN A 20 -8.19 -2.12 2.63
C ASN A 20 -8.15 -0.59 2.77
N LEU A 21 -8.43 0.15 1.70
CA LEU A 21 -8.43 1.60 1.70
C LEU A 21 -9.50 2.16 0.76
N GLU A 22 -10.27 3.09 1.29
CA GLU A 22 -11.25 3.89 0.56
C GLU A 22 -10.89 5.36 0.74
N VAL A 23 -10.91 6.11 -0.37
CA VAL A 23 -10.65 7.55 -0.40
C VAL A 23 -11.70 8.17 -1.31
N ASP A 24 -12.46 9.10 -0.75
CA ASP A 24 -13.51 9.80 -1.48
C ASP A 24 -12.92 10.84 -2.44
N SER A 25 -13.69 11.16 -3.49
CA SER A 25 -13.29 12.18 -4.46
C SER A 25 -13.18 13.55 -3.79
N GLY A 26 -12.10 14.28 -4.10
CA GLY A 26 -11.83 15.60 -3.53
C GLY A 26 -11.19 15.58 -2.14
N CYS A 27 -10.96 14.41 -1.54
CA CYS A 27 -10.25 14.32 -0.27
C CYS A 27 -8.74 14.46 -0.44
N PHE A 28 -8.12 15.21 0.46
CA PHE A 28 -6.68 15.22 0.66
C PHE A 28 -6.33 14.31 1.84
N VAL A 29 -5.56 13.24 1.59
CA VAL A 29 -5.27 12.20 2.58
C VAL A 29 -3.77 12.09 2.81
N VAL A 30 -3.37 11.88 4.06
CA VAL A 30 -1.97 11.65 4.45
C VAL A 30 -1.83 10.25 5.04
N ILE A 31 -0.84 9.49 4.58
CA ILE A 31 -0.50 8.16 5.12
C ILE A 31 0.68 8.30 6.09
N LEU A 32 0.44 7.99 7.36
CA LEU A 32 1.44 8.06 8.43
C LEU A 32 1.89 6.68 8.90
N GLY A 33 3.07 6.61 9.53
CA GLY A 33 3.63 5.38 10.08
C GLY A 33 5.15 5.39 10.11
N ALA A 34 5.74 4.52 10.93
CA ALA A 34 7.19 4.40 11.09
C ALA A 34 7.93 4.12 9.77
N SER A 35 9.24 4.41 9.71
CA SER A 35 10.06 4.00 8.57
C SER A 35 9.97 2.48 8.37
N GLY A 36 9.85 2.02 7.13
CA GLY A 36 9.67 0.60 6.80
C GLY A 36 8.23 0.06 6.90
N ALA A 37 7.25 0.83 7.40
CA ALA A 37 5.86 0.37 7.55
C ALA A 37 5.07 0.14 6.23
N GLY A 38 5.73 0.13 5.06
CA GLY A 38 5.08 -0.15 3.77
C GLY A 38 4.41 1.04 3.07
N LYS A 39 4.46 2.26 3.62
CA LYS A 39 3.81 3.46 3.05
C LYS A 39 4.14 3.71 1.57
N SER A 40 5.43 3.76 1.23
CA SER A 40 5.87 3.96 -0.15
C SER A 40 5.53 2.77 -1.04
N THR A 41 5.53 1.54 -0.49
CA THR A 41 5.11 0.34 -1.21
C THR A 41 3.62 0.41 -1.56
N LEU A 42 2.75 0.83 -0.63
CA LEU A 42 1.33 1.03 -0.87
C LEU A 42 1.09 2.07 -1.98
N LEU A 43 1.76 3.22 -1.91
CA LEU A 43 1.64 4.26 -2.95
C LEU A 43 2.15 3.77 -4.33
N ARG A 44 3.21 2.97 -4.36
CA ARG A 44 3.71 2.36 -5.61
C ARG A 44 2.71 1.36 -6.17
N CYS A 45 2.08 0.54 -5.34
CA CYS A 45 1.01 -0.37 -5.77
C CYS A 45 -0.19 0.40 -6.34
N LEU A 46 -0.63 1.47 -5.66
CA LEU A 46 -1.72 2.33 -6.13
C LEU A 46 -1.40 3.01 -7.48
N ASN A 47 -0.15 3.43 -7.68
CA ASN A 47 0.30 4.09 -8.91
C ASN A 47 0.72 3.10 -10.02
N GLY A 48 0.55 1.78 -9.82
CA GLY A 48 0.94 0.76 -10.79
C GLY A 48 2.45 0.57 -10.99
N LEU A 49 3.27 1.10 -10.09
CA LEU A 49 4.74 0.97 -10.10
C LEU A 49 5.23 -0.32 -9.44
N GLU A 50 4.36 -0.98 -8.67
CA GLU A 50 4.65 -2.27 -8.02
C GLU A 50 3.40 -3.14 -8.10
N THR A 51 3.54 -4.41 -8.51
CA THR A 51 2.41 -5.33 -8.60
C THR A 51 2.11 -5.95 -7.23
N PRO A 52 0.89 -5.82 -6.68
CA PRO A 52 0.44 -6.59 -5.51
C PRO A 52 0.55 -8.09 -5.76
N ASN A 53 0.69 -8.87 -4.68
CA ASN A 53 0.61 -10.33 -4.74
C ASN A 53 -0.84 -10.81 -4.85
#